data_AF-A0A8J3P6M7-F1
#
_entry.id   AF-A0A8J3P6M7-F1
#
_cell.length_a   1.000
_cell.length_b   1.000
_cell.length_c   1.000
_cell.angle_alpha   90.00
_cell.angle_beta   90.00
_cell.angle_gamma   90.00
#
_symmetry.space_group_name_H-M   'P 1'
#
loop_
_entity.id
_entity.type
_entity.pdbx_description
1 polymer ?
#
loop_
_entity_poly.entity_id
_entity_poly.type
_entity_poly.pdbx_seq_one_letter_code
_entity_poly.pdbx_strand_id
1 'polypeptide(L)'
;MADLKDHIDDASITRLAAALARVHPAFPAADFRAAAGRGLEPLALKQRVSAVSAQLARFLPEPFPHAARVLREAVAASPLDMWSGWPATDYVAAHGLAHPDDALAALAALTPHATAEFAIRPYLAAHPERTLAQLHTWATDPDQHLRRLASEGSRPRLPWASRVTMLADPQVTLPVLDRLHDDPELYVRRSVANHLNDITKDHPDVALATARRWAASGGDGTAWVIRHALRSLVKQGHPEALGLLGFDHGADVTVTGLTVTPTTLPIGGQVTIAFTLTADTGVRAAVDYVVHHAGARGPRAPKVFKLTTADIEPGLPRQVTRRHTFQHVSVRQLYPGPHRIDIQVNGRVLAGAEITLEDGH
;
A
#
# COMPACT_ATOMS: atom_id res chain seq x y z
N MET A 1 -16.06 4.50 17.43
CA MET A 1 -14.70 4.83 16.96
C MET A 1 -14.83 6.12 16.18
N ALA A 2 -13.95 7.10 16.43
CA ALA A 2 -13.93 8.34 15.66
C ALA A 2 -13.57 8.03 14.19
N ASP A 3 -14.14 8.77 13.24
CA ASP A 3 -13.77 8.62 11.84
C ASP A 3 -12.33 9.09 11.62
N LEU A 4 -11.63 8.52 10.63
CA LEU A 4 -10.23 8.87 10.34
C LEU A 4 -10.02 10.38 10.13
N LYS A 5 -11.02 11.08 9.57
CA LYS A 5 -11.00 12.53 9.36
C LYS A 5 -10.97 13.33 10.67
N ASP A 6 -11.49 12.78 11.75
CA ASP A 6 -11.66 13.44 13.05
C ASP A 6 -10.38 13.44 13.89
N HIS A 7 -9.28 12.91 13.35
CA HIS A 7 -7.95 13.11 13.93
C HIS A 7 -7.29 14.43 13.52
N ILE A 8 -7.76 15.09 12.45
CA ILE A 8 -7.41 16.49 12.18
C ILE A 8 -8.42 17.35 12.94
N ASP A 9 -8.14 17.54 14.22
CA ASP A 9 -8.99 18.17 15.24
C ASP A 9 -8.26 19.30 16.01
N ASP A 10 -8.92 19.89 17.00
CA ASP A 10 -8.33 20.94 17.86
C ASP A 10 -7.05 20.44 18.57
N ALA A 11 -6.98 19.17 18.99
CA ALA A 11 -5.82 18.64 19.68
C ALA A 11 -4.60 18.59 18.74
N SER A 12 -4.76 18.09 17.51
CA SER A 12 -3.71 18.05 16.50
C SER A 12 -3.24 19.46 16.10
N ILE A 13 -4.17 20.40 15.93
CA ILE A 13 -3.88 21.80 15.58
C ILE A 13 -3.17 22.51 16.73
N THR A 14 -3.61 22.27 17.96
CA THR A 14 -2.98 22.84 19.17
C THR A 14 -1.55 22.35 19.32
N ARG A 15 -1.28 21.05 19.06
CA ARG A 15 0.07 20.50 19.11
C ARG A 15 0.98 21.15 18.08
N LEU A 16 0.51 21.28 16.83
CA LEU A 16 1.25 21.96 15.78
C LEU A 16 1.54 23.43 16.15
N ALA A 17 0.53 24.16 16.62
CA ALA A 17 0.66 25.56 17.02
C ALA A 17 1.69 25.75 18.15
N ALA A 18 1.66 24.87 19.16
CA ALA A 18 2.58 24.90 20.28
C ALA A 18 4.02 24.59 19.87
N ALA A 19 4.23 23.63 18.96
CA ALA A 19 5.55 23.32 18.41
C ALA A 19 6.14 24.51 17.64
N LEU A 20 5.32 25.18 16.82
CA LEU A 20 5.73 26.37 16.07
C LEU A 20 6.06 27.55 16.99
N ALA A 21 5.20 27.85 17.96
CA ALA A 21 5.40 28.98 18.88
C ALA A 21 6.64 28.81 19.78
N ARG A 22 7.04 27.56 20.05
CA ARG A 22 8.24 27.26 20.84
C ARG A 22 9.52 27.76 20.18
N VAL A 23 9.61 27.67 18.86
CA VAL A 23 10.83 28.02 18.09
C VAL A 23 10.70 29.35 17.35
N HIS A 24 9.47 29.81 17.14
CA HIS A 24 9.16 31.10 16.57
C HIS A 24 8.23 31.87 17.53
N PRO A 25 8.76 32.61 18.53
CA PRO A 25 7.94 33.30 19.54
C PRO A 25 6.95 34.33 18.98
N ALA A 26 7.20 34.84 17.77
CA ALA A 26 6.29 35.74 17.06
C ALA A 26 5.11 35.02 16.38
N PHE A 27 5.09 33.68 16.37
CA PHE A 27 4.00 32.90 15.81
C PHE A 27 2.71 33.11 16.61
N PRO A 28 1.63 33.66 16.01
CA PRO A 28 0.40 33.97 16.73
C PRO A 28 -0.44 32.69 16.92
N ALA A 29 -0.02 31.84 17.86
CA ALA A 29 -0.56 30.49 18.04
C ALA A 29 -2.08 30.46 18.30
N ALA A 30 -2.60 31.42 19.07
CA ALA A 30 -4.03 31.52 19.36
C ALA A 30 -4.85 31.83 18.09
N ASP A 31 -4.38 32.77 17.26
CA ASP A 31 -5.05 33.15 16.02
C ASP A 31 -4.96 32.03 14.98
N PHE A 32 -3.81 31.36 14.88
CA PHE A 32 -3.64 30.19 14.03
C PHE A 32 -4.62 29.08 14.42
N ARG A 33 -4.72 28.72 15.71
CA ARG A 33 -5.65 27.69 16.19
C ARG A 33 -7.09 28.03 15.84
N ALA A 34 -7.50 29.27 16.14
CA ALA A 34 -8.85 29.75 15.82
C ALA A 34 -9.12 29.72 14.32
N ALA A 35 -8.14 30.06 13.47
CA ALA A 35 -8.28 30.02 12.03
C ALA A 35 -8.30 28.60 11.46
N ALA A 36 -7.41 27.73 11.92
CA ALA A 36 -7.25 26.37 11.42
C ALA A 36 -8.39 25.45 11.84
N GLY A 37 -9.00 25.67 13.01
CA GLY A 37 -10.13 24.88 13.49
C GLY A 37 -11.48 25.24 12.84
N ARG A 38 -11.57 26.37 12.10
CA ARG A 38 -12.84 26.83 11.52
C ARG A 38 -13.26 25.98 10.32
N GLY A 39 -14.51 25.51 10.35
CA GLY A 39 -15.16 24.89 9.19
C GLY A 39 -14.66 23.50 8.82
N LEU A 40 -14.01 22.77 9.75
CA LEU A 40 -13.50 21.42 9.47
C LEU A 40 -14.56 20.33 9.45
N GLU A 41 -15.66 20.49 10.20
CA GLU A 41 -16.71 19.48 10.38
C GLU A 41 -17.21 18.86 9.05
N PRO A 42 -17.63 19.65 8.03
CA PRO A 42 -18.15 19.10 6.76
C PRO A 42 -17.05 18.54 5.84
N LEU A 43 -15.78 18.77 6.14
CA LEU A 43 -14.66 18.40 5.26
C LEU A 43 -14.26 16.94 5.42
N ALA A 44 -13.93 16.28 4.31
CA ALA A 44 -13.27 14.98 4.31
C ALA A 44 -11.80 15.10 4.76
N LEU A 45 -11.16 13.98 5.09
CA LEU A 45 -9.80 13.95 5.68
C LEU A 45 -8.78 14.82 4.92
N LYS A 46 -8.62 14.63 3.60
CA LYS A 46 -7.65 15.41 2.82
C LYS A 46 -8.01 16.90 2.75
N GLN A 47 -9.30 17.22 2.71
CA GLN A 47 -9.74 18.62 2.72
C GLN A 47 -9.43 19.29 4.06
N ARG A 48 -9.53 18.56 5.19
CA ARG A 48 -9.11 19.08 6.51
C ARG A 48 -7.61 19.35 6.54
N VAL A 49 -6.79 18.41 6.05
CA VAL A 49 -5.33 18.59 5.96
C VAL A 49 -4.99 19.86 5.15
N SER A 50 -5.57 20.00 3.95
CA SER A 50 -5.31 21.15 3.10
C SER A 50 -5.87 22.46 3.67
N ALA A 51 -6.98 22.44 4.41
CA ALA A 51 -7.51 23.62 5.07
C ALA A 51 -6.57 24.15 6.17
N VAL A 52 -6.00 23.25 6.99
CA VAL A 52 -5.02 23.61 8.03
C VAL A 52 -3.70 24.07 7.38
N SER A 53 -3.25 23.37 6.34
CA SER A 53 -2.08 23.76 5.51
C SER A 53 -2.21 25.17 4.93
N ALA A 54 -3.39 25.53 4.40
CA ALA A 54 -3.65 26.88 3.91
C ALA A 54 -3.60 27.95 5.01
N GLN A 55 -3.93 27.61 6.26
CA GLN A 55 -3.70 28.53 7.38
C GLN A 55 -2.22 28.63 7.73
N LEU A 56 -1.44 27.54 7.68
CA LEU A 56 0.01 27.63 7.87
C LEU A 56 0.65 28.65 6.92
N ALA A 57 0.21 28.68 5.65
CA ALA A 57 0.69 29.66 4.68
C ALA A 57 0.45 31.13 5.04
N ARG A 58 -0.59 31.41 5.84
CA ARG A 58 -0.92 32.77 6.28
C ARG A 58 -0.13 33.19 7.53
N PHE A 59 0.32 32.22 8.31
CA PHE A 59 0.87 32.45 9.66
C PHE A 59 2.35 32.11 9.79
N LEU A 60 2.92 31.31 8.89
CA LEU A 60 4.36 31.06 8.82
C LEU A 60 5.09 32.25 8.19
N PRO A 61 6.35 32.49 8.58
CA PRO A 61 7.10 33.65 8.09
C PRO A 61 7.50 33.47 6.61
N GLU A 62 7.45 34.57 5.87
CA GLU A 62 8.04 34.67 4.54
C GLU A 62 9.51 35.14 4.61
N PRO A 63 10.36 34.79 3.62
CA PRO A 63 10.07 33.91 2.48
C PRO A 63 10.05 32.42 2.88
N PHE A 64 9.60 31.53 1.99
CA PHE A 64 9.47 30.09 2.27
C PHE A 64 10.69 29.42 2.94
N PRO A 65 11.96 29.73 2.59
CA PRO A 65 13.11 29.17 3.31
C PRO A 65 13.09 29.44 4.82
N HIS A 66 12.55 30.58 5.25
CA HIS A 66 12.34 30.88 6.66
C HIS A 66 11.26 29.98 7.28
N ALA A 67 10.10 29.85 6.63
CA ALA A 67 9.06 28.92 7.06
C ALA A 67 9.57 27.47 7.16
N ALA A 68 10.30 27.00 6.16
CA ALA A 68 10.90 25.66 6.12
C ALA A 68 11.84 25.44 7.31
N ARG A 69 12.69 26.43 7.63
CA ARG A 69 13.55 26.39 8.81
C ARG A 69 12.75 26.31 10.11
N VAL A 70 11.71 27.12 10.26
CA VAL A 70 10.82 27.09 11.44
C VAL A 70 10.17 25.71 11.59
N LEU A 71 9.71 25.08 10.50
CA LEU A 71 9.15 23.72 10.55
C LEU A 71 10.17 22.67 11.03
N ARG A 72 11.41 22.74 10.53
CA ARG A 72 12.49 21.84 10.97
C ARG A 72 12.82 22.03 12.45
N GLU A 73 12.95 23.28 12.88
CA GLU A 73 13.23 23.62 14.28
C GLU A 73 12.08 23.15 15.19
N ALA A 74 10.81 23.32 14.75
CA ALA A 74 9.63 22.95 15.53
C ALA A 74 9.58 21.44 15.82
N VAL A 75 9.80 20.59 14.82
CA VAL A 75 9.78 19.12 15.02
C VAL A 75 10.97 18.62 15.85
N ALA A 76 12.14 19.27 15.73
CA ALA A 76 13.30 18.96 16.56
C ALA A 76 13.06 19.34 18.04
N ALA A 77 12.37 20.44 18.30
CA ALA A 77 12.11 20.92 19.65
C ALA A 77 10.86 20.30 20.30
N SER A 78 9.94 19.75 19.50
CA SER A 78 8.67 19.16 19.95
C SER A 78 8.18 18.12 18.96
N PRO A 79 8.13 16.83 19.33
CA PRO A 79 7.68 15.80 18.40
C PRO A 79 6.22 16.04 18.03
N LEU A 80 5.97 16.05 16.72
CA LEU A 80 4.62 15.96 16.17
C LEU A 80 4.21 14.48 16.08
N ASP A 81 2.90 14.26 15.94
CA ASP A 81 2.37 12.98 15.46
C ASP A 81 1.89 13.10 14.01
N MET A 82 1.41 12.00 13.45
CA MET A 82 0.96 11.94 12.07
C MET A 82 -0.08 13.02 11.74
N TRP A 83 -1.01 13.29 12.66
CA TRP A 83 -2.13 14.19 12.42
C TRP A 83 -1.76 15.66 12.54
N SER A 84 -0.92 15.99 13.50
CA SER A 84 -0.38 17.35 13.67
C SER A 84 0.71 17.68 12.64
N GLY A 85 1.46 16.70 12.14
CA GLY A 85 2.53 16.89 11.15
C GLY A 85 2.08 16.85 9.69
N TRP A 86 0.98 16.18 9.34
CA TRP A 86 0.54 16.07 7.94
C TRP A 86 0.19 17.43 7.30
N PRO A 87 -0.52 18.37 7.97
CA PRO A 87 -0.72 19.71 7.41
C PRO A 87 0.60 20.44 7.11
N ALA A 88 1.66 20.21 7.88
CA ALA A 88 2.97 20.80 7.63
C ALA A 88 3.67 20.20 6.41
N THR A 89 3.57 18.89 6.16
CA THR A 89 4.09 18.30 4.92
C THR A 89 3.30 18.77 3.70
N ASP A 90 1.98 18.94 3.82
CA ASP A 90 1.12 19.48 2.76
C ASP A 90 1.45 20.96 2.46
N TYR A 91 1.75 21.77 3.49
CA TYR A 91 2.21 23.15 3.31
C TYR A 91 3.52 23.21 2.52
N VAL A 92 4.49 22.36 2.87
CA VAL A 92 5.76 22.26 2.14
C VAL A 92 5.49 21.89 0.68
N ALA A 93 4.59 20.94 0.40
CA ALA A 93 4.23 20.55 -0.96
C ALA A 93 3.64 21.72 -1.79
N ALA A 94 2.81 22.55 -1.17
CA ALA A 94 2.09 23.63 -1.83
C ALA A 94 2.93 24.92 -2.01
N HIS A 95 3.84 25.22 -1.08
CA HIS A 95 4.53 26.53 -1.03
C HIS A 95 6.04 26.45 -1.27
N GLY A 96 6.64 25.26 -1.27
CA GLY A 96 8.09 25.10 -1.36
C GLY A 96 8.65 24.85 -2.76
N LEU A 97 7.81 24.79 -3.81
CA LEU A 97 8.23 24.34 -5.14
C LEU A 97 9.34 25.21 -5.76
N ALA A 98 9.40 26.50 -5.45
CA ALA A 98 10.47 27.40 -5.90
C ALA A 98 11.80 27.23 -5.12
N HIS A 99 11.79 26.50 -4.00
CA HIS A 99 12.91 26.32 -3.08
C HIS A 99 13.12 24.84 -2.74
N PRO A 100 13.45 23.99 -3.73
CA PRO A 100 13.45 22.54 -3.55
C PRO A 100 14.42 22.03 -2.48
N ASP A 101 15.57 22.68 -2.24
CA ASP A 101 16.47 22.27 -1.14
C ASP A 101 15.84 22.43 0.24
N ASP A 102 15.32 23.63 0.51
CA ASP A 102 14.70 23.95 1.79
C ASP A 102 13.48 23.05 2.01
N ALA A 103 12.71 22.81 0.95
CA ALA A 103 11.57 21.92 0.99
C ALA A 103 11.97 20.47 1.25
N LEU A 104 12.93 19.91 0.53
CA LEU A 104 13.40 18.53 0.71
C LEU A 104 13.95 18.32 2.12
N ALA A 105 14.72 19.28 2.64
CA ALA A 105 15.21 19.24 4.01
C ALA A 105 14.08 19.36 5.05
N ALA A 106 13.03 20.15 4.79
CA ALA A 106 11.85 20.21 5.65
C ALA A 106 11.06 18.90 5.63
N LEU A 107 10.85 18.30 4.45
CA LEU A 107 10.20 16.99 4.31
C LEU A 107 10.98 15.90 5.03
N ALA A 108 12.32 15.93 4.96
CA ALA A 108 13.18 15.00 5.69
C ALA A 108 12.97 15.09 7.21
N ALA A 109 12.89 16.31 7.75
CA ALA A 109 12.65 16.50 9.19
C ALA A 109 11.22 16.13 9.62
N LEU A 110 10.23 16.30 8.74
CA LEU A 110 8.82 16.05 9.05
C LEU A 110 8.43 14.57 8.92
N THR A 111 9.05 13.82 8.00
CA THR A 111 8.63 12.44 7.69
C THR A 111 8.80 11.40 8.80
N PRO A 112 9.64 11.58 9.85
CA PRO A 112 9.62 10.68 11.00
C PRO A 112 8.38 10.84 11.87
N HIS A 113 7.78 12.03 11.88
CA HIS A 113 6.61 12.38 12.69
C HIS A 113 5.29 12.16 11.95
N ALA A 114 5.30 12.40 10.64
CA ALA A 114 4.16 12.24 9.76
C ALA A 114 4.55 11.45 8.51
N THR A 115 3.97 11.75 7.35
CA THR A 115 4.41 11.18 6.08
C THR A 115 4.62 12.29 5.06
N ALA A 116 5.77 12.26 4.40
CA ALA A 116 6.06 13.11 3.24
C ALA A 116 5.78 12.40 1.90
N GLU A 117 5.19 11.20 1.90
CA GLU A 117 4.99 10.38 0.68
C GLU A 117 4.13 11.07 -0.39
N PHE A 118 3.21 11.94 0.02
CA PHE A 118 2.43 12.79 -0.89
C PHE A 118 3.19 14.06 -1.26
N ALA A 119 3.84 14.67 -0.27
CA ALA A 119 4.46 15.99 -0.37
C ALA A 119 5.73 16.02 -1.20
N ILE A 120 6.44 14.90 -1.34
CA ILE A 120 7.63 14.76 -2.18
C ILE A 120 7.30 14.73 -3.69
N ARG A 121 6.05 14.42 -4.05
CA ARG A 121 5.66 14.14 -5.45
C ARG A 121 5.63 15.37 -6.36
N PRO A 122 5.19 16.56 -5.92
CA PRO A 122 5.37 17.78 -6.69
C PRO A 122 6.84 18.04 -7.06
N TYR A 123 7.78 17.72 -6.17
CA TYR A 123 9.22 17.86 -6.43
C TYR A 123 9.72 16.83 -7.44
N LEU A 124 9.27 15.58 -7.36
CA LEU A 124 9.54 14.58 -8.40
C LEU A 124 9.02 15.01 -9.78
N ALA A 125 7.92 15.77 -9.83
CA ALA A 125 7.35 16.26 -11.08
C ALA A 125 8.06 17.52 -11.63
N ALA A 126 8.39 18.49 -10.78
CA ALA A 126 8.94 19.77 -11.18
C ALA A 126 10.47 19.84 -11.17
N HIS A 127 11.13 19.07 -10.29
CA HIS A 127 12.58 19.04 -10.07
C HIS A 127 13.11 17.60 -10.07
N PRO A 128 12.90 16.82 -11.14
CA PRO A 128 13.11 15.37 -11.14
C PRO A 128 14.56 14.98 -10.82
N GLU A 129 15.54 15.57 -11.49
CA GLU A 129 16.97 15.24 -11.29
C GLU A 129 17.40 15.46 -9.84
N ARG A 130 17.09 16.64 -9.31
CA ARG A 130 17.40 17.02 -7.92
C ARG A 130 16.71 16.11 -6.91
N THR A 131 15.43 15.83 -7.12
CA THR A 131 14.64 15.01 -6.18
C THR A 131 15.10 13.55 -6.22
N LEU A 132 15.38 12.98 -7.39
CA LEU A 132 15.90 11.62 -7.52
C LEU A 132 17.27 11.47 -6.85
N ALA A 133 18.18 12.43 -7.04
CA ALA A 133 19.45 12.45 -6.34
C ALA A 133 19.26 12.40 -4.81
N GLN A 134 18.31 13.18 -4.29
CA GLN A 134 17.96 13.15 -2.87
C GLN A 134 17.37 11.79 -2.43
N LEU A 135 16.54 11.14 -3.25
CA LEU A 135 16.02 9.80 -2.94
C LEU A 135 17.15 8.76 -2.86
N HIS A 136 18.16 8.85 -3.73
CA HIS A 136 19.34 7.98 -3.66
C HIS A 136 20.13 8.20 -2.36
N THR A 137 20.31 9.46 -1.94
CA THR A 137 20.91 9.77 -0.64
C THR A 137 20.08 9.21 0.51
N TRP A 138 18.76 9.42 0.51
CA TRP A 138 17.88 8.91 1.56
C TRP A 138 17.80 7.40 1.62
N ALA A 139 17.99 6.70 0.50
CA ALA A 139 18.07 5.24 0.47
C ALA A 139 19.28 4.68 1.23
N THR A 140 20.25 5.54 1.59
CA THR A 140 21.44 5.14 2.37
C THR A 140 21.43 5.71 3.79
N ASP A 141 20.37 6.42 4.18
CA ASP A 141 20.30 7.15 5.43
C ASP A 141 20.15 6.22 6.64
N PRO A 142 20.78 6.49 7.80
CA PRO A 142 20.52 5.73 9.02
C PRO A 142 19.05 5.76 9.45
N ASP A 143 18.29 6.81 9.10
CA ASP A 143 16.87 6.92 9.42
C ASP A 143 16.00 6.07 8.48
N GLN A 144 15.31 5.07 9.05
CA GLN A 144 14.37 4.22 8.32
C GLN A 144 13.21 4.99 7.69
N HIS A 145 12.82 6.15 8.24
CA HIS A 145 11.74 6.96 7.70
C HIS A 145 12.15 7.61 6.37
N LEU A 146 13.41 8.03 6.24
CA LEU A 146 13.98 8.54 5.00
C LEU A 146 14.17 7.43 3.96
N ARG A 147 14.71 6.28 4.36
CA ARG A 147 14.81 5.10 3.47
C ARG A 147 13.43 4.66 2.96
N ARG A 148 12.44 4.60 3.85
CA ARG A 148 11.05 4.30 3.46
C ARG A 148 10.50 5.38 2.54
N LEU A 149 10.71 6.67 2.80
CA LEU A 149 10.24 7.75 1.95
C LEU A 149 10.81 7.66 0.54
N ALA A 150 12.09 7.30 0.40
CA ALA A 150 12.74 7.10 -0.89
C ALA A 150 12.02 6.06 -1.74
N SER A 151 11.61 4.94 -1.14
CA SER A 151 10.80 3.91 -1.81
C SER A 151 9.34 4.34 -1.99
N GLU A 152 8.67 4.83 -0.94
CA GLU A 152 7.22 5.04 -0.94
C GLU A 152 6.80 6.24 -1.78
N GLY A 153 7.47 7.37 -1.61
CA GLY A 153 7.15 8.62 -2.27
C GLY A 153 7.28 8.52 -3.79
N SER A 154 8.18 7.64 -4.26
CA SER A 154 8.45 7.37 -5.66
C SER A 154 7.65 6.20 -6.25
N ARG A 155 6.65 5.65 -5.53
CA ARG A 155 5.79 4.60 -6.07
C ARG A 155 5.00 5.07 -7.31
N PRO A 156 4.91 4.25 -8.38
CA PRO A 156 4.15 4.59 -9.58
C PRO A 156 2.63 4.62 -9.33
N ARG A 157 2.13 3.81 -8.38
CA ARG A 157 0.70 3.67 -8.07
C ARG A 157 0.41 3.87 -6.58
N LEU A 158 1.01 4.90 -5.98
CA LEU A 158 0.76 5.27 -4.58
C LEU A 158 -0.73 5.61 -4.37
N PRO A 159 -1.45 4.91 -3.47
CA PRO A 159 -2.85 5.21 -3.18
C PRO A 159 -3.05 6.66 -2.73
N TRP A 160 -4.17 7.27 -3.13
CA TRP A 160 -4.54 8.65 -2.82
C TRP A 160 -3.63 9.75 -3.38
N ALA A 161 -2.52 9.41 -4.04
CA ALA A 161 -1.59 10.37 -4.61
C ALA A 161 -1.84 10.59 -6.11
N SER A 162 -1.57 11.80 -6.60
CA SER A 162 -1.53 12.09 -8.03
C SER A 162 -0.39 11.31 -8.69
N ARG A 163 -0.58 10.85 -9.93
CA ARG A 163 0.49 10.18 -10.70
C ARG A 163 1.59 11.19 -11.06
N VAL A 164 2.83 10.74 -11.04
CA VAL A 164 3.99 11.47 -11.57
C VAL A 164 4.45 10.69 -12.80
N THR A 165 4.37 11.31 -13.98
CA THR A 165 4.49 10.61 -15.27
C THR A 165 5.80 9.83 -15.41
N MET A 166 6.94 10.41 -15.02
CA MET A 166 8.24 9.76 -15.16
C MET A 166 8.36 8.46 -14.34
N LEU A 167 7.62 8.32 -13.24
CA LEU A 167 7.65 7.12 -12.41
C LEU A 167 6.99 5.91 -13.10
N ALA A 168 6.33 6.13 -14.25
CA ALA A 168 5.84 5.02 -15.07
C ALA A 168 6.98 4.19 -15.66
N ASP A 169 8.16 4.78 -15.89
CA ASP A 169 9.37 4.02 -16.23
C ASP A 169 9.99 3.43 -14.96
N PRO A 170 10.00 2.10 -14.76
CA PRO A 170 10.57 1.49 -13.57
C PRO A 170 12.06 1.79 -13.39
N GLN A 171 12.81 2.04 -14.48
CA GLN A 171 14.25 2.27 -14.41
C GLN A 171 14.61 3.50 -13.56
N VAL A 172 13.69 4.46 -13.45
CA VAL A 172 13.85 5.68 -12.65
C VAL A 172 14.01 5.37 -11.15
N THR A 173 13.32 4.34 -10.65
CA THR A 173 13.28 4.05 -9.20
C THR A 173 13.92 2.72 -8.83
N LEU A 174 14.19 1.83 -9.78
CA LEU A 174 14.84 0.55 -9.52
C LEU A 174 16.15 0.66 -8.72
N PRO A 175 17.06 1.64 -8.96
CA PRO A 175 18.28 1.71 -8.18
C PRO A 175 18.03 2.06 -6.70
N VAL A 176 16.93 2.76 -6.37
CA VAL A 176 16.49 2.97 -4.98
C VAL A 176 16.02 1.65 -4.39
N LEU A 177 15.24 0.86 -5.13
CA LEU A 177 14.73 -0.43 -4.65
C LEU A 177 15.83 -1.48 -4.51
N ASP A 178 16.78 -1.54 -5.44
CA ASP A 178 17.95 -2.42 -5.41
C ASP A 178 18.81 -2.17 -4.16
N ARG A 179 18.79 -0.96 -3.60
CA ARG A 179 19.48 -0.65 -2.35
C ARG A 179 18.71 -1.07 -1.10
N LEU A 180 17.38 -1.15 -1.18
CA LEU A 180 16.50 -1.28 -0.02
C LEU A 180 15.81 -2.65 0.10
N HIS A 181 15.99 -3.56 -0.87
CA HIS A 181 15.28 -4.85 -0.87
C HIS A 181 15.64 -5.76 0.32
N ASP A 182 16.82 -5.60 0.90
CA ASP A 182 17.28 -6.32 2.09
C ASP A 182 17.42 -5.41 3.33
N ASP A 183 16.72 -4.27 3.35
CA ASP A 183 16.77 -3.34 4.48
C ASP A 183 16.48 -4.06 5.80
N PRO A 184 17.18 -3.78 6.92
CA PRO A 184 16.92 -4.43 8.21
C PRO A 184 15.51 -4.13 8.75
N GLU A 185 14.90 -3.02 8.34
CA GLU A 185 13.60 -2.60 8.84
C GLU A 185 12.43 -3.12 7.99
N LEU A 186 11.52 -3.85 8.64
CA LEU A 186 10.31 -4.36 7.97
C LEU A 186 9.44 -3.21 7.41
N TYR A 187 9.49 -2.04 8.05
CA TYR A 187 8.81 -0.83 7.58
C TYR A 187 9.27 -0.41 6.18
N VAL A 188 10.58 -0.42 5.92
CA VAL A 188 11.18 -0.11 4.62
C VAL A 188 10.89 -1.23 3.62
N ARG A 189 11.13 -2.50 4.00
CA ARG A 189 10.87 -3.67 3.14
C ARG A 189 9.42 -3.73 2.65
N ARG A 190 8.45 -3.38 3.49
CA ARG A 190 7.03 -3.26 3.11
C ARG A 190 6.81 -2.26 1.98
N SER A 191 7.48 -1.11 2.03
CA SER A 191 7.42 -0.11 0.97
C SER A 191 8.01 -0.64 -0.33
N VAL A 192 9.21 -1.23 -0.27
CA VAL A 192 9.88 -1.81 -1.45
C VAL A 192 9.02 -2.89 -2.11
N ALA A 193 8.45 -3.79 -1.31
CA ALA A 193 7.55 -4.83 -1.81
C ALA A 193 6.25 -4.25 -2.41
N ASN A 194 5.71 -3.17 -1.87
CA ASN A 194 4.56 -2.49 -2.47
C ASN A 194 4.93 -1.77 -3.76
N HIS A 195 6.10 -1.14 -3.81
CA HIS A 195 6.61 -0.47 -5.00
C HIS A 195 6.81 -1.47 -6.13
N LEU A 196 7.52 -2.58 -5.88
CA LEU A 196 7.72 -3.61 -6.90
C LEU A 196 6.40 -4.27 -7.32
N ASN A 197 5.45 -4.48 -6.38
CA ASN A 197 4.11 -4.93 -6.73
C ASN A 197 3.34 -3.93 -7.61
N ASP A 198 3.53 -2.63 -7.44
CA ASP A 198 2.94 -1.64 -8.34
C ASP A 198 3.55 -1.75 -9.75
N ILE A 199 4.86 -2.00 -9.86
CA ILE A 199 5.55 -2.27 -11.14
C ILE A 199 4.95 -3.50 -11.84
N THR A 200 4.58 -4.57 -11.10
CA THR A 200 3.96 -5.77 -11.72
C THR A 200 2.67 -5.50 -12.51
N LYS A 201 2.02 -4.35 -12.29
CA LYS A 201 0.75 -4.00 -12.93
C LYS A 201 0.90 -3.59 -14.39
N ASP A 202 2.06 -3.02 -14.72
CA ASP A 202 2.33 -2.46 -16.05
C ASP A 202 3.59 -3.08 -16.69
N HIS A 203 4.56 -3.51 -15.85
CA HIS A 203 5.85 -4.05 -16.28
C HIS A 203 6.19 -5.36 -15.53
N PRO A 204 5.38 -6.44 -15.69
CA PRO A 204 5.59 -7.70 -14.99
C PRO A 204 6.98 -8.30 -15.23
N ASP A 205 7.49 -8.25 -16.46
CA ASP A 205 8.80 -8.82 -16.81
C ASP A 205 9.95 -8.11 -16.10
N VAL A 206 9.88 -6.78 -15.96
CA VAL A 206 10.87 -5.99 -15.21
C VAL A 206 10.84 -6.34 -13.73
N ALA A 207 9.64 -6.51 -13.16
CA ALA A 207 9.49 -6.91 -11.77
C ALA A 207 10.00 -8.33 -11.50
N LEU A 208 9.74 -9.28 -12.40
CA LEU A 208 10.22 -10.66 -12.33
C LEU A 208 11.74 -10.74 -12.47
N ALA A 209 12.31 -10.04 -13.46
CA ALA A 209 13.76 -9.96 -13.63
C ALA A 209 14.43 -9.37 -12.37
N THR A 210 13.84 -8.33 -11.78
CA THR A 210 14.32 -7.73 -10.53
C THR A 210 14.24 -8.70 -9.35
N ALA A 211 13.09 -9.36 -9.15
CA ALA A 211 12.94 -10.37 -8.12
C ALA A 211 13.93 -11.53 -8.27
N ARG A 212 14.22 -11.95 -9.51
CA ARG A 212 15.23 -12.98 -9.80
C ARG A 212 16.64 -12.54 -9.41
N ARG A 213 17.02 -11.30 -9.72
CA ARG A 213 18.31 -10.73 -9.29
C ARG A 213 18.43 -10.72 -7.76
N TRP A 214 17.40 -10.25 -7.07
CA TRP A 214 17.38 -10.20 -5.60
C TRP A 214 17.38 -11.60 -4.98
N ALA A 215 16.66 -12.57 -5.57
CA ALA A 215 16.71 -13.95 -5.10
C ALA A 215 18.13 -14.53 -5.17
N ALA A 216 18.88 -14.19 -6.23
CA ALA A 216 20.26 -14.62 -6.42
C ALA A 216 21.26 -13.91 -5.48
N SER A 217 21.00 -12.67 -5.06
CA SER A 217 21.86 -11.96 -4.11
C SER A 217 21.73 -12.46 -2.67
N GLY A 218 20.62 -13.14 -2.33
CA GLY A 218 20.32 -13.56 -0.97
C GLY A 218 19.89 -12.39 -0.07
N GLY A 219 19.94 -12.61 1.25
CA GLY A 219 19.55 -11.64 2.27
C GLY A 219 18.32 -12.07 3.08
N ASP A 220 18.36 -11.81 4.39
CA ASP A 220 17.35 -12.27 5.34
C ASP A 220 15.96 -11.66 5.06
N GLY A 221 15.94 -10.40 4.61
CA GLY A 221 14.72 -9.65 4.28
C GLY A 221 14.21 -9.90 2.86
N THR A 222 15.09 -10.31 1.96
CA THR A 222 14.85 -10.36 0.52
C THR A 222 13.79 -11.36 0.11
N ALA A 223 13.81 -12.58 0.69
CA ALA A 223 12.79 -13.58 0.41
C ALA A 223 11.38 -13.11 0.81
N TRP A 224 11.28 -12.35 1.90
CA TRP A 224 10.01 -11.74 2.33
C TRP A 224 9.55 -10.66 1.33
N VAL A 225 10.47 -9.81 0.85
CA VAL A 225 10.17 -8.76 -0.12
C VAL A 225 9.67 -9.35 -1.44
N ILE A 226 10.35 -10.35 -1.99
CA ILE A 226 9.97 -10.98 -3.26
C ILE A 226 8.58 -11.61 -3.16
N ARG A 227 8.30 -12.36 -2.08
CA ARG A 227 6.98 -12.96 -1.84
C ARG A 227 5.87 -11.90 -1.79
N HIS A 228 6.11 -10.79 -1.11
CA HIS A 228 5.13 -9.72 -1.02
C HIS A 228 5.00 -8.97 -2.33
N ALA A 229 6.09 -8.69 -3.05
CA ALA A 229 6.10 -7.99 -4.31
C ALA A 229 5.34 -8.74 -5.41
N LEU A 230 5.56 -10.04 -5.53
CA LEU A 230 4.95 -10.86 -6.59
C LEU A 230 3.54 -11.35 -6.27
N ARG A 231 2.98 -11.00 -5.10
CA ARG A 231 1.66 -11.47 -4.62
C ARG A 231 0.54 -11.35 -5.65
N SER A 232 0.60 -10.32 -6.50
CA SER A 232 -0.39 -10.10 -7.55
C SER A 232 -0.26 -11.10 -8.69
N LEU A 233 0.96 -11.30 -9.20
CA LEU A 233 1.27 -12.27 -10.25
C LEU A 233 1.00 -13.70 -9.78
N VAL A 234 1.35 -14.02 -8.53
CA VAL A 234 1.03 -15.31 -7.90
C VAL A 234 -0.47 -15.56 -7.87
N LYS A 235 -1.28 -14.56 -7.48
CA LYS A 235 -2.75 -14.68 -7.50
C LYS A 235 -3.27 -14.88 -8.92
N GLN A 236 -2.65 -14.28 -9.92
CA GLN A 236 -2.98 -14.46 -11.34
C GLN A 236 -2.48 -15.80 -11.91
N GLY A 237 -1.79 -16.61 -11.11
CA GLY A 237 -1.25 -17.89 -11.54
C GLY A 237 -0.04 -17.79 -12.46
N HIS A 238 0.70 -16.67 -12.43
CA HIS A 238 1.86 -16.47 -13.29
C HIS A 238 2.97 -17.52 -13.02
N PRO A 239 3.34 -18.36 -14.00
CA PRO A 239 4.24 -19.51 -13.77
C PRO A 239 5.59 -19.11 -13.18
N GLU A 240 6.23 -18.08 -13.73
CA GLU A 240 7.54 -17.65 -13.25
C GLU A 240 7.49 -17.08 -11.81
N ALA A 241 6.46 -16.29 -11.47
CA ALA A 241 6.31 -15.74 -10.13
C ALA A 241 6.09 -16.85 -9.09
N LEU A 242 5.35 -17.90 -9.46
CA LEU A 242 5.18 -19.10 -8.65
C LEU A 242 6.49 -19.85 -8.49
N GLY A 243 7.23 -20.07 -9.58
CA GLY A 243 8.53 -20.74 -9.59
C GLY A 243 9.56 -20.05 -8.69
N LEU A 244 9.63 -18.71 -8.73
CA LEU A 244 10.50 -17.91 -7.85
C LEU A 244 10.18 -18.08 -6.35
N LEU A 245 8.98 -18.54 -6.01
CA LEU A 245 8.55 -18.79 -4.64
C LEU A 245 8.53 -20.29 -4.28
N GLY A 246 9.03 -21.15 -5.16
CA GLY A 246 9.11 -22.59 -4.97
C GLY A 246 7.78 -23.33 -5.21
N PHE A 247 6.88 -22.75 -6.00
CA PHE A 247 5.65 -23.41 -6.44
C PHE A 247 5.77 -23.79 -7.91
N ASP A 248 5.75 -25.09 -8.18
CA ASP A 248 5.77 -25.59 -9.55
C ASP A 248 4.38 -25.48 -10.19
N HIS A 249 4.25 -24.61 -11.19
CA HIS A 249 3.03 -24.43 -11.97
C HIS A 249 2.66 -25.70 -12.76
N GLY A 250 3.64 -26.50 -13.16
CA GLY A 250 3.46 -27.74 -13.91
C GLY A 250 3.10 -28.95 -13.03
N ALA A 251 3.15 -28.81 -11.70
CA ALA A 251 2.93 -29.93 -10.78
C ALA A 251 1.58 -30.62 -11.03
N ASP A 252 1.61 -31.94 -11.04
CA ASP A 252 0.42 -32.76 -11.22
C ASP A 252 -0.27 -32.97 -9.87
N VAL A 253 -1.22 -32.08 -9.58
CA VAL A 253 -2.06 -32.13 -8.39
C VAL A 253 -3.49 -32.38 -8.83
N THR A 254 -4.16 -33.31 -8.15
CA THR A 254 -5.57 -33.61 -8.36
C THR A 254 -6.41 -33.03 -7.22
N VAL A 255 -7.55 -32.43 -7.58
CA VAL A 255 -8.59 -32.00 -6.63
C VAL A 255 -9.77 -32.95 -6.73
N THR A 256 -10.15 -33.60 -5.62
CA THR A 256 -11.33 -34.47 -5.55
C THR A 256 -12.30 -34.01 -4.46
N GLY A 257 -13.56 -34.45 -4.56
CA GLY A 257 -14.56 -34.22 -3.52
C GLY A 257 -14.88 -32.75 -3.25
N LEU A 258 -14.77 -31.87 -4.27
CA LEU A 258 -15.14 -30.47 -4.11
C LEU A 258 -16.63 -30.34 -3.79
N THR A 259 -16.92 -29.73 -2.64
CA THR A 259 -18.26 -29.37 -2.20
C THR A 259 -18.27 -27.90 -1.81
N VAL A 260 -19.36 -27.21 -2.16
CA VAL A 260 -19.65 -25.85 -1.70
C VAL A 260 -21.07 -25.85 -1.16
N THR A 261 -21.22 -25.68 0.16
CA THR A 261 -22.50 -25.83 0.84
C THR A 261 -22.82 -24.63 1.74
N PRO A 262 -24.06 -24.09 1.71
CA PRO A 262 -25.15 -24.46 0.81
C PRO A 262 -24.91 -23.99 -0.65
N THR A 263 -25.62 -24.58 -1.60
CA THR A 263 -25.56 -24.20 -3.03
C THR A 263 -26.45 -23.00 -3.37
N THR A 264 -27.40 -22.65 -2.48
CA THR A 264 -28.23 -21.45 -2.58
C THR A 264 -28.27 -20.75 -1.22
N LEU A 265 -28.12 -19.43 -1.20
CA LEU A 265 -28.09 -18.63 0.02
C LEU A 265 -28.44 -17.15 -0.24
N PRO A 266 -29.02 -16.44 0.74
CA PRO A 266 -29.20 -15.00 0.63
C PRO A 266 -27.85 -14.27 0.67
N ILE A 267 -27.81 -13.07 0.09
CA ILE A 267 -26.72 -12.12 0.34
C ILE A 267 -26.63 -11.86 1.85
N GLY A 268 -25.41 -11.91 2.39
CA GLY A 268 -25.10 -11.95 3.82
C GLY A 268 -24.81 -13.37 4.34
N GLY A 269 -25.24 -14.39 3.61
CA GLY A 269 -25.00 -15.79 3.93
C GLY A 269 -23.54 -16.23 3.77
N GLN A 270 -23.26 -17.46 4.21
CA GLN A 270 -21.93 -18.06 4.18
C GLN A 270 -21.97 -19.46 3.56
N VAL A 271 -20.96 -19.77 2.75
CA VAL A 271 -20.69 -21.13 2.26
C VAL A 271 -19.48 -21.75 2.95
N THR A 272 -19.48 -23.07 3.02
CA THR A 272 -18.31 -23.91 3.34
C THR A 272 -17.85 -24.58 2.05
N ILE A 273 -16.60 -24.30 1.69
CA ILE A 273 -15.87 -24.92 0.57
C ILE A 273 -15.03 -26.05 1.18
N ALA A 274 -15.18 -27.28 0.72
CA ALA A 274 -14.36 -28.42 1.16
C ALA A 274 -13.92 -29.26 -0.03
N PHE A 275 -12.68 -29.75 -0.02
CA PHE A 275 -12.11 -30.60 -1.07
C PHE A 275 -10.88 -31.36 -0.56
N THR A 276 -10.39 -32.31 -1.35
CA THR A 276 -9.20 -33.10 -1.07
C THR A 276 -8.16 -32.90 -2.16
N LEU A 277 -6.90 -32.73 -1.77
CA LEU A 277 -5.74 -32.65 -2.65
C LEU A 277 -4.94 -33.95 -2.61
N THR A 278 -4.51 -34.43 -3.77
CA THR A 278 -3.58 -35.57 -3.92
C THR A 278 -2.55 -35.27 -5.01
N ALA A 279 -1.36 -35.86 -4.90
CA ALA A 279 -0.32 -35.83 -5.91
C ALA A 279 0.44 -37.17 -5.90
N ASP A 280 1.00 -37.55 -7.03
CA ASP A 280 1.82 -38.77 -7.18
C ASP A 280 3.29 -38.54 -6.80
N THR A 281 3.69 -37.27 -6.68
CA THR A 281 5.01 -36.83 -6.24
C THR A 281 4.88 -35.77 -5.15
N GLY A 282 5.95 -35.52 -4.41
CA GLY A 282 5.96 -34.49 -3.37
C GLY A 282 5.81 -33.10 -3.99
N VAL A 283 4.73 -32.39 -3.65
CA VAL A 283 4.42 -31.07 -4.23
C VAL A 283 4.21 -30.04 -3.13
N ARG A 284 4.94 -28.93 -3.22
CA ARG A 284 4.62 -27.71 -2.49
C ARG A 284 3.55 -26.93 -3.25
N ALA A 285 2.37 -26.80 -2.65
CA ALA A 285 1.18 -26.23 -3.26
C ALA A 285 0.82 -24.87 -2.65
N ALA A 286 0.74 -23.84 -3.48
CA ALA A 286 0.00 -22.62 -3.21
C ALA A 286 -1.48 -22.84 -3.57
N VAL A 287 -2.33 -22.91 -2.56
CA VAL A 287 -3.76 -23.18 -2.72
C VAL A 287 -4.54 -21.88 -2.50
N ASP A 288 -5.27 -21.49 -3.53
CA ASP A 288 -6.15 -20.33 -3.57
C ASP A 288 -7.56 -20.78 -4.00
N TYR A 289 -8.55 -19.91 -3.81
CA TYR A 289 -9.85 -20.07 -4.45
C TYR A 289 -10.27 -18.77 -5.13
N VAL A 290 -10.96 -18.91 -6.26
CA VAL A 290 -11.35 -17.80 -7.12
C VAL A 290 -12.85 -17.67 -7.10
N VAL A 291 -13.37 -16.51 -6.71
CA VAL A 291 -14.80 -16.22 -6.75
C VAL A 291 -15.09 -15.36 -7.97
N HIS A 292 -15.92 -15.87 -8.86
CA HIS A 292 -16.48 -15.16 -10.01
C HIS A 292 -17.85 -14.61 -9.59
N HIS A 293 -17.86 -13.32 -9.28
CA HIS A 293 -19.08 -12.67 -8.82
C HIS A 293 -20.00 -12.30 -9.99
N ALA A 294 -21.31 -12.50 -9.81
CA ALA A 294 -22.30 -11.84 -10.64
C ALA A 294 -22.17 -10.31 -10.55
N GLY A 295 -22.59 -9.62 -11.61
CA GLY A 295 -22.65 -8.17 -11.67
C GLY A 295 -23.93 -7.71 -12.36
N ALA A 296 -24.31 -6.45 -12.14
CA ALA A 296 -25.52 -5.84 -12.70
C ALA A 296 -25.66 -5.97 -14.23
N ARG A 297 -24.54 -6.16 -14.95
CA ARG A 297 -24.48 -6.24 -16.42
C ARG A 297 -23.66 -7.44 -16.89
N GLY A 298 -23.65 -8.53 -16.11
CA GLY A 298 -22.87 -9.74 -16.39
C GLY A 298 -21.74 -9.99 -15.38
N PRO A 299 -20.98 -11.09 -15.55
CA PRO A 299 -19.93 -11.51 -14.62
C PRO A 299 -18.84 -10.45 -14.44
N ARG A 300 -18.40 -10.26 -13.20
CA ARG A 300 -17.30 -9.36 -12.85
C ARG A 300 -15.96 -10.07 -12.98
N ALA A 301 -14.88 -9.28 -13.03
CA ALA A 301 -13.53 -9.81 -12.95
C ALA A 301 -13.37 -10.70 -11.69
N PRO A 302 -12.78 -11.89 -11.83
CA PRO A 302 -12.64 -12.83 -10.73
C PRO A 302 -11.85 -12.26 -9.56
N LYS A 303 -12.22 -12.65 -8.35
CA LYS A 303 -11.47 -12.32 -7.14
C LYS A 303 -10.80 -13.57 -6.58
N VAL A 304 -9.48 -13.54 -6.59
CA VAL A 304 -8.64 -14.58 -5.96
C VAL A 304 -8.48 -14.31 -4.48
N PHE A 305 -8.77 -15.31 -3.66
CA PHE A 305 -8.60 -15.34 -2.21
C PHE A 305 -7.50 -16.34 -1.85
N LYS A 306 -6.58 -15.90 -0.99
CA LYS A 306 -5.55 -16.78 -0.44
C LYS A 306 -6.19 -17.78 0.51
N LEU A 307 -5.86 -19.06 0.36
CA LEU A 307 -6.36 -20.11 1.24
C LEU A 307 -5.25 -20.64 2.14
N THR A 308 -4.24 -21.31 1.57
CA THR A 308 -3.10 -21.84 2.33
C THR A 308 -1.91 -22.19 1.44
N THR A 309 -0.78 -22.48 2.07
CA THR A 309 0.32 -23.24 1.47
C THR A 309 0.36 -24.63 2.11
N ALA A 310 0.56 -25.65 1.31
CA ALA A 310 0.55 -27.04 1.75
C ALA A 310 1.64 -27.84 1.05
N ASP A 311 2.41 -28.61 1.80
CA ASP A 311 3.18 -29.72 1.23
C ASP A 311 2.24 -30.93 1.11
N ILE A 312 2.18 -31.51 -0.09
CA ILE A 312 1.38 -32.67 -0.46
C ILE A 312 2.35 -33.83 -0.65
N GLU A 313 2.26 -34.83 0.23
CA GLU A 313 3.06 -36.05 0.13
C GLU A 313 2.46 -37.02 -0.89
N PRO A 314 3.30 -37.79 -1.62
CA PRO A 314 2.83 -38.79 -2.58
C PRO A 314 1.78 -39.73 -1.99
N GLY A 315 0.61 -39.81 -2.64
CA GLY A 315 -0.45 -40.74 -2.26
C GLY A 315 -1.14 -40.46 -0.91
N LEU A 316 -0.80 -39.39 -0.20
CA LEU A 316 -1.44 -39.00 1.06
C LEU A 316 -2.48 -37.88 0.82
N PRO A 317 -3.79 -38.17 0.91
CA PRO A 317 -4.81 -37.16 0.67
C PRO A 317 -4.81 -36.08 1.73
N ARG A 318 -4.86 -34.82 1.30
CA ARG A 318 -4.94 -33.65 2.19
C ARG A 318 -6.31 -32.99 2.07
N GLN A 319 -7.08 -33.02 3.15
CA GLN A 319 -8.37 -32.33 3.21
C GLN A 319 -8.18 -30.83 3.48
N VAL A 320 -9.01 -30.03 2.83
CA VAL A 320 -9.02 -28.57 2.94
C VAL A 320 -10.45 -28.09 3.10
N THR A 321 -10.69 -27.23 4.10
CA THR A 321 -12.00 -26.62 4.36
C THR A 321 -11.86 -25.12 4.57
N ARG A 322 -12.74 -24.32 3.96
CA ARG A 322 -12.76 -22.86 4.09
C ARG A 322 -14.18 -22.31 4.08
N ARG A 323 -14.48 -21.38 4.99
CA ARG A 323 -15.72 -20.59 4.97
C ARG A 323 -15.55 -19.29 4.20
N HIS A 324 -16.56 -18.90 3.43
CA HIS A 324 -16.61 -17.63 2.72
C HIS A 324 -17.98 -16.97 2.87
N THR A 325 -18.00 -15.72 3.33
CA THR A 325 -19.22 -14.94 3.54
C THR A 325 -19.46 -14.00 2.36
N PHE A 326 -20.67 -14.04 1.82
CA PHE A 326 -21.13 -13.19 0.72
C PHE A 326 -21.85 -11.95 1.25
N GLN A 327 -21.15 -11.08 1.95
CA GLN A 327 -21.69 -9.83 2.48
C GLN A 327 -21.32 -8.63 1.60
N HIS A 328 -22.20 -7.62 1.58
CA HIS A 328 -21.85 -6.31 1.04
C HIS A 328 -20.66 -5.72 1.81
N VAL A 329 -19.74 -5.11 1.08
CA VAL A 329 -18.67 -4.29 1.64
C VAL A 329 -18.62 -2.96 0.91
N SER A 330 -18.04 -1.93 1.53
CA SER A 330 -17.96 -0.58 0.97
C SER A 330 -17.40 -0.52 -0.45
N VAL A 331 -16.49 -1.44 -0.80
CA VAL A 331 -15.84 -1.52 -2.11
C VAL A 331 -16.50 -2.51 -3.08
N ARG A 332 -17.56 -3.22 -2.66
CA ARG A 332 -18.20 -4.26 -3.47
C ARG A 332 -19.65 -4.49 -3.05
N GLN A 333 -20.55 -4.05 -3.90
CA GLN A 333 -21.93 -4.51 -3.92
C GLN A 333 -22.01 -5.90 -4.55
N LEU A 334 -22.71 -6.84 -3.92
CA LEU A 334 -23.03 -8.16 -4.48
C LEU A 334 -24.37 -8.09 -5.22
N TYR A 335 -24.58 -9.04 -6.14
CA TYR A 335 -25.81 -9.17 -6.90
C TYR A 335 -26.32 -10.60 -6.79
N PRO A 336 -27.64 -10.80 -6.76
CA PRO A 336 -28.25 -12.11 -6.91
C PRO A 336 -27.86 -12.80 -8.23
N GLY A 337 -28.10 -14.10 -8.28
CA GLY A 337 -27.82 -14.96 -9.44
C GLY A 337 -26.63 -15.89 -9.21
N PRO A 338 -26.13 -16.53 -10.29
CA PRO A 338 -25.07 -17.53 -10.21
C PRO A 338 -23.71 -16.89 -9.90
N HIS A 339 -23.00 -17.46 -8.93
CA HIS A 339 -21.59 -17.18 -8.65
C HIS A 339 -20.81 -18.49 -8.77
N ARG A 340 -19.60 -18.43 -9.29
CA ARG A 340 -18.72 -19.60 -9.44
C ARG A 340 -17.53 -19.51 -8.49
N ILE A 341 -17.18 -20.63 -7.87
CA ILE A 341 -16.02 -20.80 -7.02
C ILE A 341 -15.10 -21.84 -7.65
N ASP A 342 -13.91 -21.43 -8.06
CA ASP A 342 -12.87 -22.32 -8.56
C ASP A 342 -11.79 -22.56 -7.49
N ILE A 343 -11.27 -23.78 -7.44
CA ILE A 343 -10.07 -24.14 -6.69
C ILE A 343 -8.86 -23.98 -7.59
N GLN A 344 -7.93 -23.12 -7.17
CA GLN A 344 -6.70 -22.83 -7.88
C GLN A 344 -5.50 -23.37 -7.09
N VAL A 345 -4.72 -24.27 -7.69
CA VAL A 345 -3.49 -24.81 -7.10
C VAL A 345 -2.33 -24.49 -8.00
N ASN A 346 -1.26 -23.91 -7.44
CA ASN A 346 -0.07 -23.45 -8.19
C ASN A 346 -0.44 -22.65 -9.45
N GLY A 347 -1.47 -21.80 -9.35
CA GLY A 347 -1.92 -20.96 -10.45
C GLY A 347 -2.83 -21.63 -11.49
N ARG A 348 -3.11 -22.93 -11.37
CA ARG A 348 -4.02 -23.66 -12.28
C ARG A 348 -5.36 -23.87 -11.61
N VAL A 349 -6.44 -23.60 -12.33
CA VAL A 349 -7.80 -23.97 -11.91
C VAL A 349 -7.99 -25.47 -12.15
N LEU A 350 -8.29 -26.22 -11.09
CA LEU A 350 -8.37 -27.69 -11.15
C LEU A 350 -9.78 -28.22 -10.87
N ALA A 351 -10.63 -27.46 -10.18
CA ALA A 351 -12.02 -27.80 -9.92
C ALA A 351 -12.86 -26.53 -9.76
N GLY A 352 -14.16 -26.62 -9.99
CA GLY A 352 -15.08 -25.50 -9.80
C GLY A 352 -16.47 -25.97 -9.40
N ALA A 353 -17.19 -25.11 -8.68
CA ALA A 353 -18.57 -25.31 -8.27
C ALA A 353 -19.35 -24.00 -8.41
N GLU A 354 -20.65 -24.11 -8.65
CA GLU A 354 -21.56 -22.97 -8.72
C GLU A 354 -22.44 -22.89 -7.47
N ILE A 355 -22.77 -21.67 -7.08
CA ILE A 355 -23.77 -21.35 -6.08
C ILE A 355 -24.70 -20.26 -6.62
N THR A 356 -25.88 -20.12 -6.04
CA THR A 356 -26.82 -19.04 -6.36
C THR A 356 -26.99 -18.12 -5.15
N LEU A 357 -26.70 -16.83 -5.33
CA LEU A 357 -27.07 -15.82 -4.35
C LEU A 357 -28.49 -15.34 -4.60
N GLU A 358 -29.26 -15.21 -3.55
CA GLU A 358 -30.61 -14.61 -3.56
C GLU A 358 -30.57 -13.27 -2.84
N ASP A 359 -31.56 -12.39 -3.09
CA ASP A 359 -31.69 -11.16 -2.32
C ASP A 359 -31.87 -11.50 -0.84
N GLY A 360 -31.08 -10.84 0.01
CA GLY A 360 -31.29 -10.88 1.46
C GLY A 360 -32.58 -10.11 1.78
N HIS A 361 -33.53 -10.75 2.45
CA HIS A 361 -34.69 -10.07 3.02
C HIS A 361 -34.29 -9.09 4.12
#